data_AF-A0A699VEU8-F1
#
_entry.id   AF-A0A699VEU8-F1
#
_cell.length_a   1.000
_cell.length_b   1.000
_cell.length_c   1.000
_cell.angle_alpha   90.00
_cell.angle_beta   90.00
_cell.angle_gamma   90.00
#
_symmetry.space_group_name_H-M   'P 1'
#
loop_
_entity.id
_entity.type
_entity.pdbx_description
1 polymer ?
#
loop_
_entity_poly.entity_id
_entity_poly.type
_entity_poly.pdbx_seq_one_letter_code
_entity_poly.pdbx_strand_id
1 'polypeptide(L)'
;NYLPKVRKELKIYEAKSDKSLVDEPPEVELKDLPPHVEYAFLEGDDKLPVIIAKYLSVEEKAAFITVLMSHKQAIAWKLSDIKGIDPEFYTHKILMEEDFEPAVQHQRRVNPKIHDVIK
;
A
#
# COMPACT_ATOMS: atom_id res chain seq x y z
N ASN A 1 4.07 26.37 26.37
CA ASN A 1 3.16 25.20 26.22
C ASN A 1 1.94 25.58 25.40
N TYR A 2 2.10 25.68 24.08
CA TYR A 2 0.98 25.88 23.16
C TYR A 2 0.75 24.58 22.39
N LEU A 3 -0.20 23.77 22.86
CA LEU A 3 -0.77 22.68 22.07
C LEU A 3 -2.07 23.22 21.46
N PRO A 4 -2.19 23.37 20.13
CA PRO A 4 -3.44 23.78 19.53
C PRO A 4 -4.42 22.61 19.65
N LYS A 5 -5.58 22.88 20.27
CA LYS A 5 -6.65 21.91 20.47
C LYS A 5 -7.41 21.73 19.15
N VAL A 6 -6.87 20.92 18.25
CA VAL A 6 -7.49 20.63 16.95
C VAL A 6 -8.53 19.53 17.14
N ARG A 7 -9.80 19.92 17.36
CA ARG A 7 -10.94 19.03 17.10
C ARG A 7 -11.26 19.14 15.61
N LYS A 8 -10.75 18.19 14.82
CA LYS A 8 -11.18 18.00 13.44
C LYS A 8 -12.26 16.92 13.43
N GLU A 9 -13.48 17.31 13.09
CA GLU A 9 -14.56 16.38 12.74
C GLU A 9 -14.17 15.68 11.43
N LEU A 10 -14.01 14.36 11.46
CA LEU A 10 -13.74 13.55 10.28
C LEU A 10 -15.03 13.47 9.44
N LYS A 11 -15.11 14.23 8.35
CA LYS A 11 -16.12 14.02 7.32
C LYS A 11 -15.67 12.87 6.42
N ILE A 12 -16.39 11.75 6.52
CA ILE A 12 -16.25 10.61 5.60
C ILE A 12 -16.75 11.09 4.23
N TYR A 13 -15.84 11.21 3.26
CA TYR A 13 -16.19 11.38 1.86
C TYR A 13 -16.23 9.99 1.21
N GLU A 14 -17.33 9.69 0.52
CA GLU A 14 -17.45 8.47 -0.27
C GLU A 14 -16.37 8.44 -1.36
N ALA A 15 -15.65 7.32 -1.42
CA ALA A 15 -14.64 7.08 -2.43
C ALA A 15 -15.30 7.11 -3.81
N LYS A 16 -14.90 8.07 -4.66
CA LYS A 16 -15.24 8.02 -6.07
C LYS A 16 -14.57 6.79 -6.67
N SER A 17 -15.40 5.90 -7.19
CA SER A 17 -15.00 4.75 -7.98
C SER A 17 -14.51 5.25 -9.33
N ASP A 18 -13.22 5.54 -9.43
CA ASP A 18 -12.57 5.60 -10.73
C ASP A 18 -12.51 4.17 -11.27
N LYS A 19 -13.09 4.00 -12.46
CA LYS A 19 -13.16 2.73 -13.18
C LYS A 19 -11.73 2.18 -13.31
N SER A 20 -11.48 1.05 -12.67
CA SER A 20 -10.23 0.32 -12.70
C SER A 20 -9.81 0.06 -14.15
N LEU A 21 -8.70 0.67 -14.57
CA LEU A 21 -7.87 0.09 -15.62
C LEU A 21 -7.28 -1.18 -15.02
N VAL A 22 -7.90 -2.33 -15.33
CA VAL A 22 -7.36 -3.64 -15.00
C VAL A 22 -6.18 -3.85 -15.93
N ASP A 23 -5.05 -3.26 -15.56
CA ASP A 23 -3.76 -3.65 -16.10
C ASP A 23 -3.51 -5.09 -15.64
N GLU A 24 -3.17 -5.98 -16.58
CA GLU A 24 -3.04 -7.42 -16.37
C GLU A 24 -2.04 -7.71 -15.23
N PRO A 25 -2.36 -8.57 -14.25
CA PRO A 25 -1.46 -8.83 -13.14
C PRO A 25 -0.15 -9.47 -13.65
N PRO A 26 1.02 -9.04 -13.14
CA PRO A 26 2.29 -9.63 -13.54
C PRO A 26 2.30 -11.13 -13.26
N GLU A 27 2.92 -11.92 -14.15
CA GLU A 27 3.10 -13.36 -14.01
C GLU A 27 3.84 -13.64 -12.70
N VAL A 28 3.15 -14.20 -11.70
CA VAL A 28 3.69 -14.35 -10.35
C VAL A 28 4.55 -15.60 -10.27
N GLU A 29 5.87 -15.45 -10.26
CA GLU A 29 6.79 -16.53 -9.87
C GLU A 29 6.63 -16.81 -8.35
N LEU A 30 5.84 -17.83 -8.00
CA LEU A 30 5.64 -18.24 -6.61
C LEU A 30 6.93 -18.81 -6.02
N LYS A 31 7.30 -18.29 -4.84
CA LYS A 31 8.47 -18.78 -4.10
C LYS A 31 8.10 -19.98 -3.24
N ASP A 32 9.08 -20.83 -2.96
CA ASP A 32 8.95 -21.90 -1.98
C ASP A 32 8.58 -21.34 -0.60
N LEU A 33 7.57 -21.93 0.02
CA LEU A 33 7.03 -21.51 1.30
C LEU A 33 7.53 -22.39 2.45
N PRO A 34 7.66 -21.84 3.67
CA PRO A 34 7.92 -22.64 4.85
C PRO A 34 6.73 -23.56 5.16
N PRO A 35 6.94 -24.69 5.85
CA PRO A 35 5.96 -25.79 5.94
C PRO A 35 4.66 -25.47 6.70
N HIS A 36 4.62 -24.35 7.41
CA HIS A 36 3.47 -23.91 8.22
C HIS A 36 2.50 -22.98 7.46
N VAL A 37 2.85 -22.57 6.24
CA VAL A 37 2.00 -21.73 5.38
C VAL A 37 1.80 -22.37 4.02
N GLU A 38 0.77 -21.92 3.32
CA GLU A 38 0.43 -22.34 1.98
C GLU A 38 -0.16 -21.17 1.17
N TYR A 39 -0.17 -21.30 -0.15
CA TYR A 39 -0.84 -20.33 -1.02
C TYR A 39 -2.34 -20.61 -1.09
N ALA A 40 -3.12 -19.55 -1.09
CA ALA A 40 -4.52 -19.52 -1.48
C ALA A 40 -4.71 -18.41 -2.51
N PHE A 41 -5.68 -18.55 -3.41
CA PHE A 41 -5.91 -17.59 -4.49
C PHE A 41 -7.25 -16.90 -4.31
N LEU A 42 -7.28 -15.58 -4.48
CA LEU A 42 -8.49 -14.78 -4.33
C LEU A 42 -9.27 -14.62 -5.64
N GLU A 43 -8.73 -15.05 -6.78
CA GLU A 43 -9.37 -14.93 -8.10
C GLU A 43 -9.04 -16.17 -8.95
N GLY A 44 -9.95 -16.53 -9.87
CA GLY A 44 -9.75 -17.67 -10.77
C GLY A 44 -8.49 -17.52 -11.64
N ASP A 45 -7.91 -18.65 -12.02
CA ASP A 45 -6.67 -18.77 -12.83
C ASP A 45 -5.37 -18.40 -12.08
N ASP A 46 -5.22 -18.81 -10.81
CA ASP A 46 -4.00 -18.62 -10.00
C ASP A 46 -3.57 -17.16 -9.81
N LYS A 47 -4.52 -16.23 -9.92
CA LYS A 47 -4.29 -14.79 -9.75
C LYS A 47 -4.43 -14.39 -8.27
N LEU A 48 -3.65 -13.39 -7.88
CA LEU A 48 -3.68 -12.78 -6.54
C LEU A 48 -3.42 -13.80 -5.41
N PRO A 49 -2.21 -14.40 -5.38
CA PRO A 49 -1.83 -15.34 -4.34
C PRO A 49 -1.74 -14.64 -2.98
N VAL A 50 -2.37 -15.23 -1.98
CA VAL A 50 -2.25 -14.88 -0.57
C VAL A 50 -1.58 -16.04 0.16
N ILE A 51 -0.68 -15.72 1.08
CA ILE A 51 -0.06 -16.72 1.96
C ILE A 51 -0.94 -16.86 3.21
N ILE A 52 -1.42 -18.07 3.48
CA ILE A 52 -2.27 -18.39 4.63
C ILE A 52 -1.64 -19.46 5.51
N ALA A 53 -2.07 -19.55 6.76
CA ALA A 53 -1.63 -20.61 7.66
C ALA A 53 -2.21 -21.97 7.21
N LYS A 54 -1.34 -22.98 7.10
CA LYS A 54 -1.71 -24.32 6.64
C LYS A 54 -2.67 -25.02 7.59
N TYR A 55 -2.52 -24.76 8.89
CA TYR A 55 -3.25 -25.43 9.97
C TYR A 55 -4.67 -24.91 10.21
N LEU A 56 -5.13 -23.93 9.44
CA LEU A 56 -6.52 -23.45 9.50
C LEU A 56 -7.49 -24.56 9.08
N SER A 57 -8.66 -24.63 9.71
CA SER A 57 -9.74 -25.52 9.29
C SER A 57 -10.26 -25.11 7.90
N VAL A 58 -10.97 -26.00 7.21
CA VAL A 58 -11.54 -25.70 5.89
C VAL A 58 -12.53 -24.52 5.99
N GLU A 59 -13.32 -24.49 7.06
CA GLU A 59 -14.28 -23.43 7.36
C GLU A 59 -13.58 -22.11 7.64
N GLU A 60 -12.51 -22.12 8.44
CA GLU A 60 -11.71 -20.92 8.75
C GLU A 60 -11.05 -20.36 7.49
N LYS A 61 -10.49 -21.23 6.63
CA LYS A 61 -9.90 -20.82 5.35
C LYS A 61 -10.94 -20.16 4.44
N ALA A 62 -12.11 -20.77 4.30
CA ALA A 62 -13.20 -20.24 3.48
C ALA A 62 -13.70 -18.88 4.02
N ALA A 63 -13.89 -18.77 5.34
CA ALA A 63 -14.28 -17.51 5.97
C ALA A 63 -13.21 -16.43 5.76
N PHE A 64 -11.94 -16.77 5.94
CA PHE A 64 -10.82 -15.86 5.73
C PHE A 64 -10.74 -15.35 4.28
N ILE A 65 -10.78 -16.26 3.30
CA ILE A 65 -10.78 -15.92 1.88
C ILE A 65 -11.98 -15.02 1.53
N THR A 66 -13.15 -15.31 2.08
CA THR A 66 -14.37 -14.49 1.87
C THR A 66 -14.18 -13.06 2.37
N VAL A 67 -13.59 -12.89 3.56
CA VAL A 67 -13.27 -11.56 4.12
C VAL A 67 -12.28 -10.82 3.23
N LEU A 68 -11.23 -11.49 2.76
CA LEU A 68 -10.24 -10.87 1.87
C LEU A 68 -10.83 -10.48 0.52
N MET A 69 -11.68 -11.33 -0.08
CA MET A 69 -12.39 -11.01 -1.32
C MET A 69 -13.26 -9.75 -1.16
N SER A 70 -13.99 -9.64 -0.05
CA SER A 70 -14.83 -8.45 0.22
C SER A 70 -14.03 -7.16 0.42
N HIS A 71 -12.75 -7.25 0.82
CA HIS A 71 -11.86 -6.11 1.05
C HIS A 71 -10.66 -6.09 0.10
N LYS A 72 -10.80 -6.61 -1.12
CA LYS A 72 -9.70 -6.71 -2.11
C LYS A 72 -8.96 -5.38 -2.35
N GLN A 73 -9.67 -4.26 -2.29
CA GLN A 73 -9.12 -2.91 -2.50
C GLN A 73 -8.20 -2.43 -1.35
N ALA A 74 -8.27 -3.06 -0.18
CA ALA A 74 -7.38 -2.74 0.94
C ALA A 74 -5.99 -3.39 0.77
N ILE A 75 -5.85 -4.35 -0.15
CA ILE A 75 -4.60 -5.05 -0.43
C ILE A 75 -4.00 -4.44 -1.70
N ALA A 76 -2.74 -4.03 -1.61
CA ALA A 76 -2.02 -3.54 -2.76
C ALA A 76 -1.25 -4.69 -3.45
N TRP A 77 -1.60 -5.00 -4.69
CA TRP A 77 -0.93 -6.00 -5.52
C TRP A 77 0.12 -5.36 -6.42
N LYS A 78 -0.18 -4.14 -6.87
CA LYS A 78 0.71 -3.27 -7.63
C LYS A 78 1.00 -2.00 -6.84
N LEU A 79 2.09 -1.31 -7.19
CA LEU A 79 2.41 0.01 -6.61
C LEU A 79 1.27 1.03 -6.84
N SER A 80 0.54 0.90 -7.96
CA SER A 80 -0.64 1.73 -8.26
C SER A 80 -1.80 1.54 -7.28
N ASP A 81 -1.88 0.38 -6.62
CA ASP A 81 -2.95 0.07 -5.67
C ASP A 81 -2.68 0.72 -4.29
N ILE A 82 -1.42 1.08 -4.01
CA ILE A 82 -1.05 1.81 -2.80
C ILE A 82 -1.51 3.25 -2.96
N LYS A 83 -2.75 3.53 -2.56
CA LYS A 83 -3.24 4.91 -2.48
C LYS A 83 -2.48 5.64 -1.39
N GLY A 84 -1.78 6.70 -1.79
CA GLY A 84 -1.20 7.67 -0.86
C GLY A 84 -2.29 8.43 -0.11
N ILE A 85 -1.88 9.23 0.87
CA ILE A 85 -2.78 10.22 1.48
C ILE A 85 -3.07 11.27 0.43
N ASP A 86 -4.35 11.46 0.12
CA ASP A 86 -4.77 12.46 -0.84
C ASP A 86 -4.45 13.87 -0.29
N PRO A 87 -3.63 14.67 -1.01
CA PRO A 87 -3.26 16.02 -0.61
C PRO A 87 -4.47 16.95 -0.40
N GLU A 88 -5.61 16.71 -1.07
CA GLU A 88 -6.83 17.49 -0.85
C GLU A 88 -7.34 17.37 0.60
N PHE A 89 -7.17 16.21 1.22
CA PHE A 89 -7.63 15.96 2.59
C PHE A 89 -6.61 16.36 3.63
N TYR A 90 -5.31 16.24 3.32
CA TYR A 90 -4.26 16.52 4.27
C TYR A 90 -3.03 17.12 3.61
N THR A 91 -2.85 18.43 3.76
CA THR A 91 -1.56 19.10 3.51
C THR A 91 -0.87 19.39 4.83
N HIS A 92 0.38 18.98 4.94
CA HIS A 92 1.26 19.45 6.01
C HIS A 92 1.90 20.77 5.54
N LYS A 93 1.80 21.82 6.36
CA LYS A 93 2.57 23.06 6.18
C LYS A 93 3.75 23.04 7.14
N ILE A 94 4.96 23.01 6.59
CA ILE A 94 6.18 23.25 7.37
C ILE A 94 6.27 24.75 7.57
N LEU A 95 6.25 25.21 8.83
CA LEU A 95 6.44 26.61 9.16
C LEU A 95 7.95 26.89 9.18
N MET A 96 8.35 27.97 8.53
CA MET A 96 9.73 28.48 8.53
C MET A 96 9.75 29.83 9.27
N GLU A 97 10.93 30.22 9.75
CA GLU A 97 11.17 31.56 10.30
C GLU A 97 11.02 32.62 9.20
N GLU A 98 10.63 33.85 9.56
CA GLU A 98 10.30 34.91 8.58
C GLU A 98 11.52 35.37 7.77
N ASP A 99 12.71 35.25 8.34
CA ASP A 99 14.00 35.59 7.75
C ASP A 99 14.73 34.38 7.13
N PHE A 100 14.06 33.22 7.02
CA PHE A 100 14.65 32.02 6.44
C PHE A 100 14.84 32.15 4.92
N GLU A 101 16.07 31.94 4.44
CA GLU A 101 16.40 31.86 3.02
C GLU A 101 16.56 30.39 2.55
N PRO A 102 15.99 30.01 1.40
CA PRO A 102 16.16 28.66 0.87
C PRO A 102 17.62 28.42 0.46
N ALA A 103 18.18 27.31 0.93
CA ALA A 103 19.54 26.89 0.57
C ALA A 103 19.53 25.68 -0.38
N VAL A 104 20.38 25.71 -1.40
CA VAL A 104 20.59 24.58 -2.33
C VAL A 104 21.91 23.89 -1.97
N GLN A 105 21.83 22.61 -1.60
CA GLN A 105 23.01 21.78 -1.38
C GLN A 105 23.30 20.93 -2.62
N HIS A 106 24.57 20.81 -3.01
CA HIS A 106 24.96 19.92 -4.11
C HIS A 106 24.66 18.46 -3.77
N GLN A 107 23.96 17.77 -4.67
CA GLN A 107 23.70 16.34 -4.57
C GLN A 107 25.04 15.59 -4.46
N ARG A 108 25.19 14.76 -3.42
CA ARG A 108 26.40 13.95 -3.26
C ARG A 108 26.46 12.87 -4.33
N ARG A 109 27.67 12.56 -4.80
CA ARG A 109 27.89 11.48 -5.76
C ARG A 109 27.50 10.14 -5.12
N VAL A 110 26.54 9.46 -5.72
CA VAL A 110 26.08 8.15 -5.31
C VAL A 110 27.03 7.08 -5.88
N ASN A 111 27.19 5.96 -5.18
CA ASN A 111 28.00 4.84 -5.67
C ASN A 111 27.37 4.27 -6.96
N PRO A 112 28.13 4.13 -8.07
CA PRO A 112 27.55 3.61 -9.30
C PRO A 112 26.83 2.27 -9.17
N LYS A 113 27.29 1.40 -8.27
CA LYS A 113 26.73 0.06 -8.03
C LYS A 113 25.30 0.06 -7.48
N ILE A 114 24.84 1.18 -6.91
CA ILE A 114 23.48 1.27 -6.34
C ILE A 114 22.50 2.00 -7.26
N HIS A 115 22.94 2.49 -8.43
CA HIS A 115 22.03 3.10 -9.40
C HIS A 115 20.99 2.12 -9.92
N ASP A 116 21.34 0.84 -10.10
CA ASP A 116 20.40 -0.17 -10.57
C ASP A 116 19.30 -0.49 -9.52
N VAL A 117 19.56 -0.16 -8.25
CA VAL A 117 18.64 -0.37 -7.11
C VAL A 117 17.77 0.87 -6.86
N ILE A 118 18.30 2.08 -7.09
CA ILE A 118 17.58 3.34 -6.94
C ILE A 118 16.90 3.65 -8.27
N LYS A 119 15.63 3.28 -8.39
CA LYS A 119 14.81 3.53 -9.57
C LYS A 119 13.74 4.57 -9.29
#